data_AF-A0A9R1QJB6-F1
#
_entry.id   AF-A0A9R1QJB6-F1
#
_cell.length_a   1.000
_cell.length_b   1.000
_cell.length_c   1.000
_cell.angle_alpha   90.00
_cell.angle_beta   90.00
_cell.angle_gamma   90.00
#
_symmetry.space_group_name_H-M   'P 1'
#
loop_
_entity.id
_entity.type
_entity.pdbx_description
1 polymer ?
#
loop_
_entity_poly.entity_id
_entity_poly.type
_entity_poly.pdbx_seq_one_letter_code
_entity_poly.pdbx_strand_id
1 'polypeptide(L)'
;MPQALQFVKQLGEALHSISSKSSTRNHLELIYVIPAPRMEGPNNQDFGPKDLLQLADSVDGFSLMTYDFSGPQNPGPSAPLKWIQYSLTTLLPAKGSASQGHSHMIFLGINFYGNDFLLFKGGGGSSITGRDFIHLLEKYKPSLQWDDKSSEHFFIYSDKGVRHAVFYPTLLSLSVRLDEAQDWGAGLSIWEIGQGLDYFFYVL
;
A
#
# COMPACT_ATOMS: atom_id res chain seq x y z
N MET A 1 -5.40 -13.22 -23.35
CA MET A 1 -5.11 -12.03 -22.52
C MET A 1 -6.34 -11.15 -22.53
N PRO A 2 -6.81 -10.62 -21.38
CA PRO A 2 -7.88 -9.64 -21.33
C PRO A 2 -7.54 -8.40 -22.17
N GLN A 3 -8.53 -7.75 -22.79
CA GLN A 3 -8.31 -6.55 -23.63
C GLN A 3 -7.57 -5.43 -22.89
N ALA A 4 -7.80 -5.28 -21.58
CA ALA A 4 -7.13 -4.28 -20.75
C ALA A 4 -5.60 -4.50 -20.67
N LEU A 5 -5.15 -5.74 -20.42
CA LEU A 5 -3.70 -6.03 -20.34
C LEU A 5 -3.03 -5.89 -21.71
N GLN A 6 -3.75 -6.20 -22.79
CA GLN A 6 -3.23 -5.99 -24.14
C GLN A 6 -3.00 -4.50 -24.44
N PHE A 7 -3.89 -3.63 -23.99
CA PHE A 7 -3.70 -2.18 -24.08
C PHE A 7 -2.47 -1.73 -23.28
N VAL A 8 -2.32 -2.18 -22.02
CA VAL A 8 -1.16 -1.84 -21.19
C VAL A 8 0.14 -2.25 -21.87
N LYS A 9 0.18 -3.45 -22.45
CA LYS A 9 1.34 -3.94 -23.21
C LYS A 9 1.69 -3.03 -24.39
N GLN A 10 0.70 -2.72 -25.23
CA GLN A 10 0.90 -1.86 -26.41
C GLN A 10 1.32 -0.44 -26.02
N LEU A 11 0.77 0.09 -24.93
CA LEU A 11 1.16 1.39 -24.40
C LEU A 11 2.62 1.39 -23.91
N GLY A 12 3.03 0.34 -23.19
CA GLY A 12 4.41 0.13 -22.76
C GLY A 12 5.39 0.11 -23.94
N GLU A 13 5.12 -0.73 -24.93
CA GLU A 13 5.91 -0.81 -26.18
C GLU A 13 6.01 0.57 -26.88
N ALA A 14 4.90 1.31 -26.94
CA ALA A 14 4.87 2.64 -27.53
C ALA A 14 5.73 3.65 -26.74
N LEU A 15 5.61 3.68 -25.41
CA LEU A 15 6.40 4.56 -24.53
C LEU A 15 7.89 4.23 -24.59
N HIS A 16 8.23 2.94 -24.67
CA HIS A 16 9.59 2.45 -24.80
C HIS A 16 10.24 2.79 -26.14
N SER A 17 9.45 2.94 -27.21
CA SER A 17 9.94 3.33 -28.53
C SER A 17 10.29 4.82 -28.67
N ILE A 18 9.88 5.66 -27.72
CA ILE A 18 10.11 7.11 -27.77
C ILE A 18 11.56 7.41 -27.36
N SER A 19 12.44 7.66 -28.34
CA SER A 19 13.78 8.16 -28.07
C SER A 19 13.75 9.67 -27.77
N SER A 20 14.10 10.07 -26.55
CA SER A 20 14.30 11.48 -26.21
C SER A 20 15.73 11.90 -26.55
N LYS A 21 15.88 13.01 -27.30
CA LYS A 21 17.19 13.63 -27.56
C LYS A 21 17.83 14.28 -26.33
N SER A 22 17.11 14.35 -25.20
CA SER A 22 17.46 15.16 -24.03
C SER A 22 17.71 14.36 -22.75
N SER A 23 17.48 13.04 -22.71
CA SER A 23 17.65 12.22 -21.50
C SER A 23 18.67 11.11 -21.70
N THR A 24 19.44 10.83 -20.65
CA THR A 24 20.38 9.69 -20.57
C THR A 24 19.69 8.34 -20.40
N ARG A 25 18.37 8.33 -20.14
CA ARG A 25 17.48 7.17 -20.28
C ARG A 25 16.79 7.25 -21.64
N ASN A 26 16.90 6.18 -22.43
CA ASN A 26 16.52 6.16 -23.84
C ASN A 26 15.01 5.94 -24.09
N HIS A 27 14.17 5.91 -23.05
CA HIS A 27 12.72 5.68 -23.14
C HIS A 27 11.92 6.35 -22.02
N LEU A 28 10.60 6.50 -22.21
CA LEU A 28 9.65 6.87 -21.15
C LEU A 28 9.26 5.63 -20.33
N GLU A 29 9.12 5.79 -19.01
CA GLU A 29 8.77 4.70 -18.09
C GLU A 29 7.24 4.56 -17.92
N LEU A 30 6.76 3.33 -17.73
CA LEU A 30 5.38 2.98 -17.45
C LEU A 30 5.27 2.20 -16.13
N ILE A 31 4.65 2.80 -15.12
CA ILE A 31 4.30 2.12 -13.87
C ILE A 31 2.82 1.77 -13.88
N TYR A 32 2.49 0.49 -13.68
CA TYR A 32 1.11 0.01 -13.69
C TYR A 32 0.58 -0.17 -12.27
N VAL A 33 -0.58 0.42 -11.95
CA VAL A 33 -1.21 0.25 -10.63
C VAL A 33 -1.95 -1.07 -10.58
N ILE A 34 -1.70 -1.88 -9.56
CA ILE A 34 -2.34 -3.19 -9.37
C ILE A 34 -2.99 -3.29 -7.98
N PRO A 35 -4.17 -3.91 -7.87
CA PRO A 35 -4.82 -4.11 -6.59
C PRO A 35 -4.14 -5.21 -5.78
N ALA A 36 -4.12 -5.07 -4.46
CA ALA A 36 -3.88 -6.21 -3.58
C ALA A 36 -5.10 -7.15 -3.55
N PRO A 37 -4.93 -8.44 -3.18
CA PRO A 37 -6.04 -9.37 -3.01
C PRO A 37 -7.05 -8.86 -1.98
N ARG A 38 -8.35 -8.93 -2.30
CA ARG A 38 -9.40 -8.38 -1.42
C ARG A 38 -9.49 -9.09 -0.06
N MET A 39 -9.24 -10.40 -0.06
CA MET A 39 -9.28 -11.25 1.12
C MET A 39 -8.30 -12.41 0.95
N GLU A 40 -7.78 -12.93 2.06
CA GLU A 40 -7.06 -14.20 2.07
C GLU A 40 -7.98 -15.32 1.57
N GLY A 41 -7.51 -16.10 0.59
CA GLY A 41 -8.28 -17.18 -0.02
C GLY A 41 -8.03 -17.38 -1.51
N PRO A 42 -8.39 -18.56 -2.06
CA PRO A 42 -8.23 -18.88 -3.47
C PRO A 42 -9.13 -18.00 -4.35
N ASN A 43 -8.65 -17.63 -5.54
CA ASN A 43 -9.37 -16.86 -6.57
C ASN A 43 -9.83 -15.43 -6.18
N ASN A 44 -9.23 -14.82 -5.16
CA ASN A 44 -9.57 -13.45 -4.72
C ASN A 44 -8.70 -12.36 -5.35
N GLN A 45 -8.18 -12.59 -6.56
CA GLN A 45 -7.20 -11.72 -7.22
C GLN A 45 -7.67 -11.31 -8.59
N ASP A 46 -7.76 -9.99 -8.81
CA ASP A 46 -8.04 -9.41 -10.12
C ASP A 46 -6.76 -9.35 -10.99
N PHE A 47 -5.58 -9.40 -10.36
CA PHE A 47 -4.26 -9.42 -11.00
C PHE A 47 -3.38 -10.48 -10.31
N GLY A 48 -2.82 -11.41 -11.08
CA GLY A 48 -2.02 -12.52 -10.52
C GLY A 48 -0.66 -12.74 -11.19
N PRO A 49 0.08 -13.79 -10.80
CA PRO A 49 1.42 -14.08 -11.32
C PRO A 49 1.47 -14.21 -12.85
N LYS A 50 0.42 -14.76 -13.47
CA LYS A 50 0.36 -14.89 -14.94
C LYS A 50 0.24 -13.54 -15.65
N ASP A 51 -0.42 -12.57 -15.04
CA ASP A 51 -0.60 -11.23 -15.59
C ASP A 51 0.69 -10.42 -15.42
N LEU A 52 1.33 -10.55 -14.25
CA LEU A 52 2.66 -10.01 -13.99
C LEU A 52 3.65 -10.47 -15.05
N LEU A 53 3.78 -11.79 -15.28
CA LEU A 53 4.71 -12.34 -16.27
C LEU A 53 4.39 -11.90 -17.71
N GLN A 54 3.11 -11.66 -18.03
CA GLN A 54 2.72 -11.17 -19.35
C GLN A 54 3.10 -9.71 -19.60
N LEU A 55 3.21 -8.91 -18.54
CA LEU A 55 3.48 -7.47 -18.62
C LEU A 55 4.90 -7.09 -18.23
N ALA A 56 5.67 -7.98 -17.59
CA ALA A 56 7.01 -7.70 -17.09
C ALA A 56 7.99 -7.15 -18.14
N ASP A 57 7.83 -7.53 -19.41
CA ASP A 57 8.67 -7.03 -20.51
C ASP A 57 8.19 -5.68 -21.11
N SER A 58 7.07 -5.13 -20.61
CA SER A 58 6.41 -3.96 -21.20
C SER A 58 6.10 -2.87 -20.19
N VAL A 59 6.37 -3.08 -18.90
CA VAL A 59 6.23 -2.07 -17.85
C VAL A 59 7.51 -2.00 -17.04
N ASP A 60 7.76 -0.85 -16.41
CA ASP A 60 8.96 -0.59 -15.62
C ASP A 60 8.74 -0.84 -14.12
N GLY A 61 7.48 -1.06 -13.72
CA GLY A 61 7.13 -1.45 -12.37
C GLY A 61 5.63 -1.52 -12.13
N PHE A 62 5.28 -2.01 -10.95
CA PHE A 62 3.92 -2.20 -10.49
C PHE A 62 3.72 -1.50 -9.15
N SER A 63 2.82 -0.53 -9.09
CA SER A 63 2.41 0.08 -7.82
C SER A 63 1.33 -0.81 -7.18
N LEU A 64 1.72 -1.60 -6.19
CA LEU A 64 0.83 -2.54 -5.52
C LEU A 64 0.08 -1.84 -4.38
N MET A 65 -1.25 -1.75 -4.49
CA MET A 65 -2.10 -1.06 -3.52
C MET A 65 -2.31 -1.89 -2.24
N THR A 66 -1.26 -2.09 -1.44
CA THR A 66 -1.30 -2.77 -0.14
C THR A 66 -1.77 -1.87 1.01
N TYR A 67 -2.87 -1.16 0.80
CA TYR A 67 -3.55 -0.32 1.80
C TYR A 67 -5.07 -0.34 1.54
N ASP A 68 -5.85 0.34 2.37
CA ASP A 68 -7.32 0.29 2.38
C ASP A 68 -7.90 -1.11 2.65
N PHE A 69 -7.26 -1.89 3.51
CA PHE A 69 -7.77 -3.18 3.96
C PHE A 69 -9.11 -3.05 4.70
N SER A 70 -9.20 -2.08 5.61
CA SER A 70 -10.41 -1.73 6.35
C SER A 70 -11.06 -0.48 5.79
N GLY A 71 -12.38 -0.41 5.91
CA GLY A 71 -13.16 0.75 5.46
C GLY A 71 -14.32 1.07 6.41
N PRO A 72 -15.13 2.09 6.09
CA PRO A 72 -16.21 2.59 6.95
C PRO A 72 -17.22 1.53 7.44
N GLN A 73 -17.42 0.46 6.67
CA GLN A 73 -18.32 -0.65 7.01
C GLN A 73 -17.68 -1.74 7.87
N ASN A 74 -16.34 -1.78 7.92
CA ASN A 74 -15.55 -2.71 8.72
C ASN A 74 -14.31 -2.00 9.28
N PRO A 75 -14.48 -1.13 10.31
CA PRO A 75 -13.40 -0.37 10.92
C PRO A 75 -12.24 -1.25 11.38
N GLY A 76 -11.02 -0.81 11.13
CA GLY A 76 -9.83 -1.59 11.45
C GLY A 76 -8.53 -1.03 10.86
N PRO A 77 -7.44 -1.80 10.94
CA PRO A 77 -6.12 -1.43 10.42
C PRO A 77 -6.13 -1.13 8.93
N SER A 78 -5.28 -0.20 8.51
CA SER A 78 -5.25 0.27 7.12
C SER A 78 -4.56 -0.73 6.18
N ALA A 79 -3.52 -1.41 6.66
CA ALA A 79 -2.65 -2.26 5.85
C ALA A 79 -2.01 -3.39 6.69
N PRO A 80 -2.77 -4.36 7.26
CA PRO A 80 -2.21 -5.40 8.13
C PRO A 80 -1.00 -6.12 7.54
N LEU A 81 0.10 -6.23 8.30
CA LEU A 81 1.36 -6.80 7.78
C LEU A 81 1.19 -8.23 7.24
N LYS A 82 0.37 -9.07 7.89
CA LYS A 82 0.09 -10.44 7.40
C LYS A 82 -0.61 -10.45 6.04
N TRP A 83 -1.51 -9.50 5.81
CA TRP A 83 -2.18 -9.36 4.52
C TRP A 83 -1.23 -8.85 3.44
N ILE A 84 -0.30 -7.94 3.80
CA ILE A 84 0.79 -7.52 2.91
C ILE A 84 1.65 -8.72 2.51
N GLN A 85 2.09 -9.52 3.48
CA GLN A 85 2.86 -10.74 3.26
C GLN A 85 2.11 -11.71 2.34
N TYR A 86 0.82 -11.95 2.60
CA TYR A 86 -0.04 -12.75 1.75
C TYR A 86 -0.09 -12.22 0.31
N SER A 87 -0.27 -10.90 0.14
CA SER A 87 -0.31 -10.24 -1.17
C SER A 87 0.97 -10.49 -1.96
N LEU A 88 2.13 -10.39 -1.33
CA LEU A 88 3.42 -10.65 -1.97
C LEU A 88 3.62 -12.14 -2.29
N THR A 89 3.32 -13.04 -1.36
CA THR A 89 3.49 -14.51 -1.57
C THR A 89 2.60 -15.08 -2.67
N THR A 90 1.48 -14.42 -2.96
CA THR A 90 0.56 -14.88 -3.99
C THR A 90 0.87 -14.30 -5.37
N LEU A 91 1.55 -13.14 -5.42
CA LEU A 91 1.95 -12.48 -6.65
C LEU A 91 3.34 -12.91 -7.14
N LEU A 92 4.25 -13.12 -6.21
CA LEU A 92 5.66 -13.44 -6.46
C LEU A 92 5.99 -14.90 -6.08
N PRO A 93 7.01 -15.51 -6.70
CA PRO A 93 7.49 -16.81 -6.27
C PRO A 93 8.05 -16.76 -4.85
N ALA A 94 8.16 -17.92 -4.21
CA ALA A 94 8.63 -18.03 -2.83
C ALA A 94 9.96 -17.28 -2.59
N LYS A 95 10.08 -16.63 -1.43
CA LYS A 95 11.29 -15.92 -0.99
C LYS A 95 12.53 -16.82 -1.17
N GLY A 96 13.59 -16.27 -1.76
CA GLY A 96 14.85 -16.98 -1.99
C GLY A 96 14.85 -17.96 -3.18
N SER A 97 13.78 -18.03 -3.97
CA SER A 97 13.77 -18.79 -5.22
C SER A 97 14.63 -18.11 -6.29
N ALA A 98 15.32 -18.91 -7.11
CA ALA A 98 16.06 -18.43 -8.29
C ALA A 98 15.18 -17.67 -9.31
N SER A 99 13.85 -17.76 -9.18
CA SER A 99 12.84 -17.07 -9.98
C SER A 99 12.36 -15.71 -9.41
N GLN A 100 13.00 -15.17 -8.36
CA GLN A 100 12.72 -13.82 -7.80
C GLN A 100 13.00 -12.65 -8.77
N GLY A 101 13.22 -12.91 -10.06
CA GLY A 101 13.63 -11.92 -11.05
C GLY A 101 12.78 -10.66 -11.12
N HIS A 102 11.49 -10.71 -10.75
CA HIS A 102 10.57 -9.58 -10.87
C HIS A 102 10.25 -8.86 -9.55
N SER A 103 10.82 -9.26 -8.41
CA SER A 103 10.54 -8.59 -7.12
C SER A 103 10.83 -7.08 -7.17
N HIS A 104 11.94 -6.71 -7.83
CA HIS A 104 12.39 -5.33 -7.96
C HIS A 104 11.41 -4.44 -8.74
N MET A 105 10.49 -5.05 -9.52
CA MET A 105 9.44 -4.34 -10.23
C MET A 105 8.23 -4.05 -9.36
N ILE A 106 8.11 -4.67 -8.17
CA ILE A 106 6.98 -4.44 -7.27
C ILE A 106 7.31 -3.26 -6.36
N PHE A 107 6.39 -2.30 -6.29
CA PHE A 107 6.43 -1.19 -5.34
C PHE A 107 5.36 -1.43 -4.29
N LEU A 108 5.79 -1.77 -3.07
CA LEU A 108 4.93 -1.99 -1.93
C LEU A 108 4.22 -0.68 -1.56
N GLY A 109 2.89 -0.68 -1.59
CA GLY A 109 2.08 0.48 -1.25
C GLY A 109 2.09 0.78 0.25
N ILE A 110 2.42 2.02 0.59
CA ILE A 110 2.43 2.58 1.94
C ILE A 110 1.47 3.77 2.00
N ASN A 111 0.47 3.69 2.89
CA ASN A 111 -0.41 4.82 3.18
C ASN A 111 0.27 5.81 4.14
N PHE A 112 0.19 7.10 3.82
CA PHE A 112 0.61 8.22 4.67
C PHE A 112 -0.57 8.93 5.35
N TYR A 113 -1.80 8.61 4.93
CA TYR A 113 -3.02 8.94 5.66
C TYR A 113 -3.37 7.83 6.66
N GLY A 114 -4.28 8.16 7.57
CA GLY A 114 -4.97 7.20 8.42
C GLY A 114 -6.48 7.31 8.26
N ASN A 115 -7.23 6.65 9.14
CA ASN A 115 -8.68 6.70 9.16
C ASN A 115 -9.20 6.93 10.57
N ASP A 116 -10.26 7.73 10.69
CA ASP A 116 -11.07 7.90 11.90
C ASP A 116 -12.46 7.29 11.66
N PHE A 117 -12.75 6.22 12.40
CA PHE A 117 -13.97 5.44 12.27
C PHE A 117 -14.91 5.64 13.44
N LEU A 118 -16.19 5.75 13.13
CA LEU A 118 -17.26 5.79 14.14
C LEU A 118 -17.62 4.37 14.60
N LEU A 119 -17.47 4.10 15.90
CA LEU A 119 -17.70 2.78 16.51
C LEU A 119 -19.17 2.53 16.87
N PHE A 120 -20.07 2.73 15.90
CA PHE A 120 -21.47 2.32 15.98
C PHE A 120 -21.97 1.84 14.62
N LYS A 121 -23.08 1.09 14.62
CA LYS A 121 -23.62 0.49 13.40
C LYS A 121 -23.99 1.57 12.38
N GLY A 122 -23.34 1.53 11.21
CA GLY A 122 -23.55 2.49 10.12
C GLY A 122 -22.90 3.86 10.36
N GLY A 123 -22.02 4.00 11.35
CA GLY A 123 -21.36 5.27 11.66
C GLY A 123 -20.40 5.75 10.57
N GLY A 124 -19.84 4.83 9.80
CA GLY A 124 -18.92 5.17 8.71
C GLY A 124 -17.54 5.61 9.23
N GLY A 125 -16.82 6.39 8.44
CA GLY A 125 -15.49 6.88 8.76
C GLY A 125 -14.92 7.75 7.64
N SER A 126 -13.85 8.46 7.95
CA SER A 126 -13.17 9.36 7.03
C SER A 126 -11.66 9.21 7.14
N SER A 127 -10.97 9.42 6.02
CA SER A 127 -9.51 9.51 6.02
C SER A 127 -9.05 10.78 6.74
N ILE A 128 -7.90 10.68 7.41
CA ILE A 128 -7.28 11.76 8.17
C ILE A 128 -5.82 11.94 7.74
N THR A 129 -5.36 13.19 7.74
CA THR A 129 -3.96 13.55 7.47
C THR A 129 -3.15 13.65 8.77
N GLY A 130 -1.84 13.86 8.65
CA GLY A 130 -0.97 14.10 9.79
C GLY A 130 -1.41 15.28 10.64
N ARG A 131 -1.94 16.35 10.02
CA ARG A 131 -2.49 17.50 10.75
C ARG A 131 -3.68 17.09 11.63
N ASP A 132 -4.60 16.31 11.08
CA ASP A 132 -5.79 15.84 11.78
C ASP A 132 -5.39 14.88 12.92
N PHE A 133 -4.45 13.97 12.65
CA PHE A 133 -3.91 13.05 13.65
C PHE A 133 -3.31 13.79 14.85
N ILE A 134 -2.45 14.79 14.62
CA ILE A 134 -1.87 15.61 15.69
C ILE A 134 -2.96 16.35 16.46
N HIS A 135 -3.94 16.93 15.78
CA HIS A 135 -5.06 17.59 16.44
C HIS A 135 -5.85 16.64 17.38
N LEU A 136 -6.12 15.41 16.95
CA LEU A 136 -6.81 14.41 17.76
C LEU A 136 -5.98 14.01 19.00
N LEU A 137 -4.66 13.85 18.84
CA LEU A 137 -3.76 13.56 19.96
C LEU A 137 -3.73 14.70 20.99
N GLU A 138 -3.67 15.95 20.54
CA GLU A 138 -3.67 17.13 21.42
C GLU A 138 -5.01 17.31 22.15
N LYS A 139 -6.12 17.13 21.43
CA LYS A 139 -7.48 17.33 21.95
C LYS A 139 -7.86 16.28 22.99
N TYR A 140 -7.68 14.99 22.68
CA TYR A 140 -8.19 13.89 23.51
C TYR A 140 -7.13 13.22 24.37
N LYS A 141 -5.83 13.46 24.10
CA LYS A 141 -4.69 12.84 24.81
C LYS A 141 -4.83 11.33 24.99
N PRO A 142 -5.18 10.58 23.92
CA PRO A 142 -5.39 9.15 24.02
C PRO A 142 -4.05 8.41 24.19
N SER A 143 -4.10 7.18 24.72
CA SER A 143 -2.96 6.27 24.65
C SER A 143 -2.95 5.57 23.30
N LEU A 144 -1.84 5.64 22.57
CA LEU A 144 -1.62 4.79 21.39
C LEU A 144 -1.45 3.34 21.86
N GLN A 145 -2.11 2.41 21.18
CA GLN A 145 -2.05 0.99 21.42
C GLN A 145 -1.49 0.30 20.19
N TRP A 146 -0.48 -0.55 20.38
CA TRP A 146 0.07 -1.39 19.33
C TRP A 146 -0.76 -2.68 19.22
N ASP A 147 -1.21 -3.01 18.01
CA ASP A 147 -1.84 -4.30 17.71
C ASP A 147 -0.84 -5.22 16.99
N ASP A 148 -0.33 -6.24 17.70
CA ASP A 148 0.61 -7.21 17.15
C ASP A 148 0.06 -7.99 15.95
N LYS A 149 -1.28 -8.10 15.81
CA LYS A 149 -1.88 -8.85 14.71
C LYS A 149 -1.77 -8.12 13.38
N SER A 150 -2.01 -6.81 13.37
CA SER A 150 -1.90 -5.96 12.19
C SER A 150 -0.55 -5.27 12.04
N SER A 151 0.22 -5.19 13.13
CA SER A 151 1.44 -4.38 13.22
C SER A 151 1.16 -2.90 12.90
N GLU A 152 0.10 -2.39 13.52
CA GLU A 152 -0.32 -0.99 13.47
C GLU A 152 -0.63 -0.45 14.86
N HIS A 153 -0.44 0.85 15.01
CA HIS A 153 -0.97 1.56 16.16
C HIS A 153 -2.41 2.00 15.88
N PHE A 154 -3.21 2.00 16.94
CA PHE A 154 -4.51 2.64 16.94
C PHE A 154 -4.74 3.35 18.27
N PHE A 155 -5.74 4.21 18.32
CA PHE A 155 -6.28 4.70 19.57
C PHE A 155 -7.79 4.86 19.51
N ILE A 156 -8.42 4.91 20.68
CA ILE A 156 -9.85 5.12 20.83
C ILE A 156 -10.06 6.41 21.62
N TYR A 157 -10.99 7.24 21.16
CA TYR A 157 -11.44 8.42 21.88
C TYR A 157 -12.96 8.52 21.86
N SER A 158 -13.51 9.42 22.69
CA SER A 158 -14.94 9.73 22.71
C SER A 158 -15.15 11.22 22.49
N ASP A 159 -16.02 11.59 21.56
CA ASP A 159 -16.51 12.96 21.37
C ASP A 159 -18.03 12.96 21.50
N LYS A 160 -18.57 13.80 22.41
CA LYS A 160 -20.01 13.96 22.62
C LYS A 160 -20.78 12.64 22.81
N GLY A 161 -20.17 11.67 23.49
CA GLY A 161 -20.76 10.36 23.77
C GLY A 161 -20.62 9.33 22.64
N VAL A 162 -19.99 9.69 21.52
CA VAL A 162 -19.72 8.80 20.39
C VAL A 162 -18.27 8.33 20.45
N ARG A 163 -18.06 7.01 20.31
CA ARG A 163 -16.72 6.41 20.31
C ARG A 163 -16.15 6.36 18.90
N HIS A 164 -14.86 6.65 18.80
CA HIS A 164 -14.09 6.64 17.58
C HIS A 164 -12.91 5.69 17.70
N ALA A 165 -12.48 5.10 16.59
CA ALA A 165 -11.20 4.39 16.46
C ALA A 165 -10.37 5.01 15.36
N VAL A 166 -9.13 5.38 15.70
CA VAL A 166 -8.20 6.00 14.76
C VAL A 166 -7.05 5.06 14.50
N PHE A 167 -6.76 4.83 13.22
CA PHE A 167 -5.60 4.10 12.72
C PHE A 167 -4.79 5.07 11.87
N TYR A 168 -3.54 5.33 12.23
CA TYR A 168 -2.66 6.24 11.49
C TYR A 168 -1.23 5.68 11.54
N PRO A 169 -0.43 5.80 10.45
CA PRO A 169 0.93 5.29 10.42
C PRO A 169 1.79 5.87 11.55
N THR A 170 2.75 5.09 12.01
CA THR A 170 3.77 5.46 13.00
C THR A 170 5.12 4.99 12.50
N LEU A 171 6.22 5.50 13.08
CA LEU A 171 7.56 5.04 12.68
C LEU A 171 7.71 3.52 12.79
N LEU A 172 7.17 2.90 13.84
CA LEU A 172 7.24 1.45 14.00
C LEU A 172 6.45 0.72 12.91
N SER A 173 5.22 1.15 12.61
CA SER A 173 4.42 0.51 11.56
C SER A 173 5.03 0.71 10.17
N LEU A 174 5.69 1.84 9.93
CA LEU A 174 6.46 2.08 8.69
C LEU A 174 7.67 1.16 8.64
N SER A 175 8.52 1.14 9.68
CA SER A 175 9.74 0.32 9.74
C SER A 175 9.48 -1.15 9.43
N VAL A 176 8.46 -1.77 10.04
CA VAL A 176 8.17 -3.19 9.79
C VAL A 176 7.73 -3.48 8.35
N ARG A 177 7.15 -2.49 7.64
CA ARG A 177 6.78 -2.63 6.23
C ARG A 177 7.96 -2.39 5.30
N LEU A 178 8.88 -1.50 5.69
CA LEU A 178 10.13 -1.28 4.98
C LEU A 178 11.02 -2.52 5.06
N ASP A 179 11.13 -3.14 6.24
CA ASP A 179 11.83 -4.41 6.43
C ASP A 179 11.21 -5.51 5.54
N GLU A 180 9.88 -5.61 5.48
CA GLU A 180 9.20 -6.56 4.60
C GLU A 180 9.48 -6.27 3.12
N ALA A 181 9.42 -5.02 2.67
CA ALA A 181 9.75 -4.65 1.29
C ALA A 181 11.20 -5.04 0.94
N GLN A 182 12.14 -4.74 1.85
CA GLN A 182 13.55 -5.08 1.70
C GLN A 182 13.76 -6.60 1.63
N ASP A 183 13.10 -7.37 2.49
CA ASP A 183 13.15 -8.84 2.51
C ASP A 183 12.68 -9.46 1.19
N TRP A 184 11.74 -8.80 0.51
CA TRP A 184 11.26 -9.22 -0.80
C TRP A 184 12.12 -8.72 -1.96
N GLY A 185 12.98 -7.72 -1.73
CA GLY A 185 13.67 -6.97 -2.78
C GLY A 185 12.72 -6.08 -3.58
N ALA A 186 11.63 -5.62 -2.97
CA ALA A 186 10.64 -4.73 -3.56
C ALA A 186 11.00 -3.25 -3.30
N GLY A 187 10.56 -2.38 -4.19
CA GLY A 187 10.54 -0.93 -3.96
C GLY A 187 9.32 -0.50 -3.14
N LEU A 188 9.09 0.82 -3.06
CA LEU A 188 7.99 1.42 -2.31
C LEU A 188 7.17 2.36 -3.19
N SER A 189 5.86 2.43 -2.96
CA SER A 189 5.00 3.49 -3.48
C SER A 189 4.23 4.12 -2.32
N ILE A 190 4.21 5.45 -2.24
CA ILE A 190 3.63 6.18 -1.11
C ILE A 190 2.39 6.93 -1.55
N TRP A 191 1.28 6.72 -0.83
CA TRP A 191 0.03 7.44 -1.02
C TRP A 191 -0.33 8.26 0.24
N GLU A 192 -0.22 9.59 0.24
CA GLU A 192 0.56 10.42 -0.68
C GLU A 192 1.46 11.39 0.12
N ILE A 193 2.42 12.00 -0.58
CA ILE A 193 3.24 13.07 -0.01
C ILE A 193 2.33 14.24 0.39
N GLY A 194 2.45 14.67 1.65
CA GLY A 194 1.62 15.75 2.23
C GLY A 194 0.53 15.26 3.19
N GLN A 195 0.25 13.95 3.24
CA GLN A 195 -0.68 13.37 4.22
C GLN A 195 0.03 12.80 5.46
N GLY A 196 1.33 12.51 5.34
CA GLY A 196 2.19 11.98 6.40
C GLY A 196 2.67 13.04 7.39
N LEU A 197 3.54 12.64 8.31
CA LEU A 197 4.30 13.54 9.17
C LEU A 197 5.74 13.66 8.67
N ASP A 198 6.36 14.84 8.77
CA ASP A 198 7.69 15.12 8.19
C ASP A 198 8.77 14.11 8.62
N TYR A 199 8.70 13.63 9.86
CA TYR A 199 9.67 12.67 10.40
C TYR A 199 9.48 11.23 9.86
N PHE A 200 8.44 10.96 9.06
CA PHE A 200 8.31 9.69 8.33
C PHE A 200 9.43 9.52 7.30
N PHE A 201 9.92 10.62 6.71
CA PHE A 201 11.02 10.58 5.76
C PHE A 201 12.37 10.23 6.40
N TYR A 202 12.47 10.13 7.72
CA TYR A 202 13.72 9.74 8.40
C TYR A 202 13.95 8.22 8.43
N VAL A 203 12.91 7.42 8.14
CA VAL A 203 13.01 5.96 8.08
C VAL A 203 12.99 5.42 6.65
N LEU A 204 12.66 6.25 5.65
CA LEU A 204 12.72 5.94 4.22
C LEU A 204 14.15 6.09 3.70
#